data_AF-G2QDE8-F1
#
_entry.id   AF-G2QDE8-F1
#
_cell.length_a   1.000
_cell.length_b   1.000
_cell.length_c   1.000
_cell.angle_alpha   90.00
_cell.angle_beta   90.00
_cell.angle_gamma   90.00
#
_symmetry.space_group_name_H-M   'P 1'
#
loop_
_entity.id
_entity.type
_entity.pdbx_description
1 polymer ?
#
loop_
_entity_poly.entity_id
_entity_poly.type
_entity_poly.pdbx_seq_one_letter_code
_entity_poly.pdbx_strand_id
1 'polypeptide(L)' 'MLDYLGGTTIPGPEMPLIVVTMDGKHRVQLMRLVDPDVTIPVRFDDFKKEVEAAGLAGKVLYLDRGDEFRFTL' A
#
# COMPACT_ATOMS: atom_id res chain seq x y z
N MET A 1 -10.08 4.09 1.02
CA MET A 1 -9.49 3.18 0.02
C MET A 1 -8.98 1.92 0.71
N LEU A 2 -9.29 0.74 0.18
CA LEU A 2 -8.72 -0.54 0.64
C LEU A 2 -7.70 -1.03 -0.39
N ASP A 3 -6.48 -1.40 0.01
CA ASP A 3 -5.45 -1.85 -0.93
C ASP A 3 -4.73 -3.14 -0.49
N TYR A 4 -4.77 -4.16 -1.36
CA TYR A 4 -4.11 -5.45 -1.15
C TYR A 4 -3.00 -5.64 -2.18
N LEU A 5 -1.76 -5.44 -1.76
CA LEU A 5 -0.63 -5.49 -2.67
C LEU A 5 0.60 -5.98 -1.91
N GLY A 6 1.44 -6.78 -2.55
CA GLY A 6 2.76 -7.06 -2.03
C GLY A 6 3.69 -7.47 -3.15
N GLY A 7 4.94 -7.03 -3.01
CA GLY A 7 5.95 -7.06 -4.05
C GLY A 7 6.25 -8.49 -4.53
N THR A 8 6.08 -8.69 -5.82
CA THR A 8 6.40 -9.86 -6.61
C THR A 8 6.98 -9.35 -7.91
N THR A 9 8.18 -9.83 -8.18
CA THR A 9 8.95 -9.50 -9.37
C THR A 9 9.21 -10.80 -10.11
N ILE A 10 8.89 -10.84 -11.41
CA ILE A 10 9.04 -12.02 -12.25
C ILE A 10 10.15 -11.76 -13.28
N PRO A 11 11.04 -12.74 -13.57
CA PRO A 11 12.01 -12.61 -14.65
C PRO A 11 11.30 -12.42 -16.00
N GLY A 12 11.64 -11.35 -16.72
CA GLY A 12 11.16 -11.13 -18.08
C GLY A 12 11.93 -11.97 -19.12
N PRO A 13 11.37 -12.10 -20.34
CA PRO A 13 11.95 -12.91 -21.42
C PRO A 13 13.37 -12.50 -21.85
N GLU A 14 13.79 -11.26 -21.58
CA GLU A 14 15.13 -10.72 -21.93
C GLU A 14 16.01 -10.39 -20.70
N MET A 15 15.71 -10.93 -19.52
CA MET A 15 16.31 -10.53 -18.23
C MET A 15 16.03 -9.09 -17.69
N PRO A 16 15.06 -8.28 -18.15
CA PRO A 16 14.53 -7.23 -17.29
C PRO A 16 13.56 -7.84 -16.28
N LEU A 17 13.69 -7.44 -15.01
CA LEU A 17 12.73 -7.79 -13.96
C LEU A 17 11.41 -7.06 -14.22
N ILE A 18 10.29 -7.79 -14.31
CA ILE A 18 8.95 -7.20 -14.43
C ILE A 18 8.32 -7.18 -13.05
N VAL A 19 8.00 -5.97 -12.57
CA VAL A 19 7.25 -5.78 -11.32
C VAL A 19 5.77 -5.98 -11.64
N VAL A 20 5.18 -7.07 -11.15
CA VAL A 20 3.79 -7.46 -11.47
C VAL A 20 2.80 -7.13 -10.34
N THR A 21 3.30 -6.49 -9.29
CA THR A 21 2.55 -6.10 -8.09
C THR A 21 3.10 -4.76 -7.58
N MET A 22 2.60 -4.25 -6.47
CA MET A 22 3.01 -2.96 -5.93
C MET A 22 3.85 -3.13 -4.66
N ASP A 23 4.99 -2.44 -4.59
CA ASP A 23 5.78 -2.29 -3.36
C ASP A 23 5.35 -1.05 -2.55
N GLY A 24 5.97 -0.82 -1.39
CA GLY A 24 5.64 0.30 -0.51
C GLY A 24 5.77 1.69 -1.16
N LYS A 25 6.75 1.88 -2.06
CA LYS A 25 6.98 3.16 -2.74
C LYS A 25 5.89 3.47 -3.75
N HIS A 26 5.53 2.46 -4.56
CA HIS A 26 4.44 2.59 -5.51
C HIS A 26 3.10 2.85 -4.78
N ARG A 27 2.90 2.26 -3.59
CA ARG A 27 1.71 2.53 -2.76
C ARG A 27 1.65 3.96 -2.24
N VAL A 28 2.76 4.52 -1.78
CA VAL A 28 2.86 5.95 -1.43
C VAL A 28 2.55 6.83 -2.63
N GLN A 29 3.04 6.48 -3.81
CA GLN A 29 2.70 7.19 -5.05
C GLN A 29 1.21 7.14 -5.35
N LEU A 30 0.58 5.97 -5.20
CA LEU A 30 -0.86 5.81 -5.38
C LEU A 30 -1.65 6.68 -4.39
N MET A 31 -1.26 6.71 -3.12
CA MET A 31 -1.89 7.57 -2.11
C MET A 31 -1.84 9.06 -2.50
N ARG A 32 -0.74 9.51 -3.11
CA ARG A 32 -0.61 10.90 -3.59
C ARG A 32 -1.48 11.18 -4.82
N LEU A 33 -1.66 10.20 -5.69
CA LEU A 33 -2.46 10.34 -6.92
C LEU A 33 -3.96 10.31 -6.63
N VAL A 34 -4.39 9.41 -5.74
CA VAL A 34 -5.80 9.23 -5.38
C VAL A 34 -6.24 10.23 -4.30
N ASP A 35 -5.31 10.66 -3.45
CA ASP A 35 -5.54 11.50 -2.27
C ASP A 35 -6.74 11.07 -1.41
N PRO A 36 -6.79 9.81 -0.95
CA PRO A 36 -7.92 9.33 -0.16
C PRO A 36 -7.93 9.98 1.24
N ASP A 37 -9.13 10.12 1.83
CA ASP A 37 -9.27 10.54 3.23
C ASP A 37 -8.69 9.51 4.21
N VAL A 38 -8.89 8.22 3.90
CA VAL A 38 -8.37 7.09 4.68
C VAL A 38 -7.90 5.96 3.75
N THR A 39 -6.74 5.38 4.07
CA THR A 39 -6.18 4.19 3.44
C THR A 39 -6.08 3.07 4.45
N ILE A 40 -6.60 1.90 4.12
CA ILE A 40 -6.57 0.70 4.98
C ILE A 40 -5.77 -0.39 4.27
N PRO A 41 -4.52 -0.63 4.67
CA PRO A 41 -3.64 -1.59 4.02
C PRO A 41 -3.89 -3.00 4.52
N VAL A 42 -4.03 -3.97 3.60
CA VAL A 42 -4.31 -5.37 3.96
C VAL A 42 -3.02 -6.19 4.22
N ARG A 43 -1.89 -5.76 3.66
CA ARG A 43 -0.52 -6.21 4.04
C ARG A 43 0.34 -4.97 4.20
N PHE A 44 1.07 -4.81 5.29
CA PHE A 44 1.67 -3.49 5.59
C PHE A 44 3.08 -3.48 6.19
N ASP A 45 3.71 -4.64 6.45
CA ASP A 45 5.02 -4.68 7.12
C ASP A 45 6.09 -3.82 6.43
N ASP A 46 6.17 -3.90 5.10
CA ASP A 46 7.10 -3.09 4.29
C ASP A 46 6.57 -1.69 3.94
N PHE A 47 5.27 -1.46 4.15
CA PHE A 47 4.59 -0.21 3.77
C PHE A 47 4.70 0.86 4.86
N LYS A 48 4.70 0.45 6.13
CA LYS A 48 4.70 1.37 7.28
C LYS A 48 5.87 2.34 7.23
N LYS A 49 7.07 1.86 6.90
CA LYS A 49 8.29 2.68 6.79
C LYS A 49 8.20 3.72 5.67
N GLU A 50 7.68 3.33 4.51
CA GLU A 50 7.54 4.22 3.35
C GLU A 50 6.49 5.32 3.61
N VAL A 51 5.39 4.97 4.28
CA VAL A 51 4.34 5.93 4.68
C VAL A 51 4.86 6.94 5.70
N GLU A 52 5.62 6.48 6.70
CA GLU A 52 6.26 7.35 7.70
C GLU A 52 7.25 8.31 7.02
N ALA A 53 8.13 7.79 6.15
CA ALA A 53 9.07 8.61 5.38
C ALA A 53 8.37 9.62 4.46
N ALA A 54 7.18 9.29 3.97
CA ALA A 54 6.37 10.16 3.12
C ALA A 54 5.50 11.17 3.87
N GLY A 55 5.46 11.12 5.21
CA GLY A 55 4.62 11.99 6.03
C GLY A 55 3.11 11.72 5.89
N LEU A 56 2.72 10.53 5.42
CA LEU A 56 1.31 10.17 5.14
C LEU A 56 0.67 9.34 6.26
N ALA A 57 1.36 9.12 7.37
CA ALA A 57 0.90 8.26 8.46
C ALA A 57 -0.48 8.65 9.02
N GLY A 58 -0.84 9.93 8.98
CA GLY A 58 -2.16 10.41 9.44
C GLY A 58 -3.34 9.99 8.55
N LYS A 59 -3.09 9.48 7.34
CA LYS A 59 -4.12 9.00 6.41
C LYS A 59 -4.20 7.47 6.33
N VAL A 60 -3.48 6.75 7.18
CA VAL A 60 -3.41 5.29 7.15
C VAL A 60 -3.96 4.70 8.44
N LEU A 61 -4.92 3.78 8.30
CA LEU A 61 -5.50 3.05 9.41
C LEU A 61 -5.16 1.57 9.27
N TYR A 62 -4.36 1.07 10.20
CA TYR A 62 -3.95 -0.34 10.26
C TYR A 62 -4.99 -1.13 11.05
N LEU A 63 -5.42 -2.27 10.51
CA LEU A 63 -6.32 -3.20 11.17
C LEU A 63 -5.56 -4.47 11.53
N ASP A 64 -5.67 -4.89 12.79
CA ASP A 64 -5.19 -6.20 13.23
C ASP A 64 -6.23 -7.29 12.91
N ARG A 65 -5.83 -8.55 13.09
CA ARG A 65 -6.73 -9.69 12.86
C ARG A 65 -7.92 -9.62 13.80
N GLY A 66 -9.12 -9.49 13.22
CA GLY A 66 -10.37 -9.41 13.95
C GLY A 66 -10.88 -7.97 14.13
N ASP A 67 -10.07 -6.96 13.77
CA ASP A 67 -10.54 -5.59 13.74
C ASP A 67 -11.49 -5.35 12.56
N GLU A 68 -12.36 -4.36 12.73
CA GLU A 68 -13.35 -3.96 11.72
C GLU A 68 -13.26 -2.45 11.50
N PHE A 69 -13.43 -2.05 10.24
CA PHE A 69 -13.64 -0.65 9.86
C PHE A 69 -14.98 -0.51 9.15
N ARG A 70 -15.84 0.40 9.64
CA ARG A 70 -17.10 0.75 9.00
C ARG A 70 -16.96 2.06 8.24
N PHE A 71 -17.23 2.00 6.94
CA PHE A 71 -17.42 3.20 6.15
C PHE A 71 -18.77 3.83 6.50
N THR A 72 -18.76 5.11 6.86
CA THR A 72 -19.96 5.92 6.97
C THR A 72 -20.35 6.40 5.57
N LEU A 73 -21.62 6.19 5.20
CA LEU A 73 -22.24 6.74 3.99
C LEU A 73 -22.68 8.19 4.20
#